data_AF-A0A968ZK85-F1
#
_entry.id   AF-A0A968ZK85-F1
#
_cell.length_a   1.000
_cell.length_b   1.000
_cell.length_c   1.000
_cell.angle_alpha   90.00
_cell.angle_beta   90.00
_cell.angle_gamma   90.00
#
_symmetry.space_group_name_H-M   'P 1'
#
loop_
_entity.id
_entity.type
_entity.pdbx_description
1 polymer ?
#
loop_
_entity_poly.entity_id
_entity_poly.type
_entity_poly.pdbx_seq_one_letter_code
_entity_poly.pdbx_strand_id
1 'polypeptide(L)' 'MDVTPLIPQGKQIIEAYGEGGFRISGQRVEGSVIVFPDKVVAWAPAAPAT' A
#
# COMPACT_ATOMS: atom_id res chain seq x y z
N MET A 1 -6.03 -9.26 -29.32
CA MET A 1 -4.83 -8.69 -28.70
C MET A 1 -4.93 -8.97 -27.22
N ASP A 2 -4.14 -9.90 -26.71
CA ASP A 2 -4.16 -10.32 -25.32
C ASP A 2 -3.08 -9.56 -24.54
N VAL A 3 -3.50 -8.81 -23.52
CA VAL A 3 -2.60 -8.12 -22.60
C VAL A 3 -2.82 -8.74 -21.22
N THR A 4 -2.01 -9.75 -20.89
CA THR A 4 -1.95 -10.23 -19.51
C THR A 4 -1.15 -9.22 -18.69
N PRO A 5 -1.72 -8.58 -17.65
CA PRO A 5 -0.94 -7.71 -16.79
C PRO A 5 0.08 -8.55 -16.04
N LEU A 6 1.35 -8.38 -16.39
CA LEU A 6 2.46 -8.94 -15.63
C LEU A 6 2.49 -8.25 -14.28
N ILE A 7 2.24 -8.99 -13.20
CA ILE A 7 2.48 -8.47 -11.85
C ILE A 7 4.00 -8.27 -11.73
N PRO A 8 4.48 -7.03 -11.59
CA PRO A 8 5.91 -6.80 -11.61
C PRO A 8 6.50 -7.29 -10.29
N GLN A 9 7.54 -8.13 -10.38
CA GLN A 9 8.24 -8.63 -9.21
C GLN A 9 8.89 -7.48 -8.42
N GLY A 10 8.94 -7.63 -7.10
CA GLY A 10 9.54 -6.64 -6.20
C GLY A 10 8.76 -5.33 -6.10
N LYS A 11 7.47 -5.31 -6.49
CA LYS A 11 6.57 -4.17 -6.29
C LYS A 11 5.76 -4.31 -5.02
N GLN A 12 5.45 -3.18 -4.40
CA GLN A 12 4.52 -3.10 -3.30
C GLN A 12 3.08 -3.15 -3.84
N ILE A 13 2.39 -4.28 -3.64
CA ILE A 13 1.02 -4.49 -4.13
C ILE A 13 0.04 -4.38 -2.98
N ILE A 14 -0.92 -3.46 -3.08
CA ILE A 14 -2.01 -3.35 -2.10
C ILE A 14 -3.07 -4.40 -2.45
N GLU A 15 -3.24 -5.39 -1.58
CA GLU A 15 -4.18 -6.50 -1.75
C GLU A 15 -5.53 -6.21 -1.10
N ALA A 16 -5.52 -5.50 0.04
CA ALA A 16 -6.71 -5.13 0.79
C ALA A 16 -6.48 -3.85 1.61
N TYR A 17 -7.55 -3.17 1.96
CA TYR A 17 -7.56 -2.01 2.86
C TYR A 17 -8.83 -2.02 3.73
N GLY A 18 -8.76 -1.42 4.91
CA GLY A 18 -9.86 -1.39 5.87
C GLY A 18 -9.37 -1.47 7.32
N GLU A 19 -10.28 -1.29 8.28
CA GLU A 19 -9.98 -1.40 9.72
C GLU A 19 -8.77 -0.55 10.18
N GLY A 20 -8.54 0.60 9.54
CA GLY A 20 -7.42 1.48 9.87
C GLY A 20 -6.06 1.05 9.30
N GLY A 21 -6.01 0.13 8.33
CA GLY A 21 -4.76 -0.28 7.70
C GLY A 21 -4.89 -0.89 6.31
N PHE A 22 -3.81 -1.56 5.90
CA PHE A 22 -3.61 -2.13 4.56
C PHE A 22 -2.99 -3.52 4.65
N ARG A 23 -3.25 -4.36 3.64
CA ARG A 23 -2.47 -5.57 3.36
C ARG A 23 -1.66 -5.32 2.10
N ILE A 24 -0.34 -5.30 2.24
CA ILE A 24 0.61 -4.95 1.18
C ILE A 24 1.61 -6.09 1.02
N SER A 25 1.66 -6.69 -0.18
CA SER A 25 2.58 -7.79 -0.52
C SER A 25 2.56 -8.94 0.51
N GLY A 26 1.39 -9.28 1.05
CA GLY A 26 1.18 -10.31 2.06
C GLY A 26 1.31 -9.83 3.51
N GLN A 27 1.75 -8.60 3.76
CA GLN A 27 1.99 -8.05 5.09
C GLN A 27 0.88 -7.09 5.54
N ARG A 28 0.40 -7.21 6.78
CA ARG A 28 -0.52 -6.23 7.39
C ARG A 28 0.28 -5.02 7.86
N VAL A 29 -0.16 -3.82 7.47
CA VAL A 29 0.40 -2.54 7.90
C VAL A 29 -0.73 -1.69 8.48
N GLU A 30 -0.53 -1.15 9.68
CA GLU A 30 -1.52 -0.32 10.36
C GLU A 30 -1.23 1.18 10.18
N GLY A 31 -2.30 1.96 10.16
CA GLY A 31 -2.23 3.41 10.00
C GLY A 31 -2.01 3.85 8.55
N SER A 32 -1.79 5.16 8.40
CA SER A 32 -1.51 5.77 7.10
C SER A 32 -0.08 5.49 6.66
N VAL A 33 0.09 5.19 5.37
CA VAL A 33 1.39 4.86 4.77
C VAL A 33 1.54 5.51 3.41
N ILE A 34 2.80 5.75 3.01
CA ILE A 34 3.18 6.09 1.63
C ILE A 34 3.79 4.84 1.01
N VAL A 35 3.26 4.44 -0.15
CA VAL A 35 3.72 3.26 -0.89
C VAL A 35 4.53 3.71 -2.09
N PHE A 36 5.81 3.36 -2.10
CA PHE A 36 6.71 3.47 -3.24
C PHE A 36 6.76 2.13 -3.97
N PRO A 37 7.27 2.10 -5.22
CA PRO A 37 7.43 0.84 -5.94
C PRO A 37 8.23 -0.22 -5.17
N ASP A 38 9.22 0.17 -4.38
CA ASP A 38 10.17 -0.73 -3.70
C ASP A 38 9.99 -0.77 -2.18
N LYS A 39 9.28 0.19 -1.56
CA LYS A 39 9.15 0.27 -0.10
C LYS A 39 7.83 0.90 0.35
N VAL A 40 7.48 0.64 1.60
CA VAL A 40 6.37 1.28 2.30
C VAL A 40 6.93 2.04 3.50
N VAL A 41 6.48 3.27 3.71
CA VAL A 41 6.87 4.07 4.89
C VAL A 41 5.63 4.56 5.63
N ALA A 42 5.71 4.60 6.96
CA ALA A 42 4.65 5.16 7.79
C ALA A 42 4.48 6.66 7.50
N TRP A 43 3.25 7.13 7.44
CA TRP A 43 2.91 8.53 7.33
C TRP A 43 2.15 8.97 8.58
N ALA A 44 2.66 10.01 9.25
CA ALA A 44 2.00 10.68 10.35
C ALA A 44 1.36 11.98 9.82
N PRO A 45 0.12 11.93 9.30
CA PRO A 45 -0.55 13.14 8.87
C PRO A 45 -0.80 14.05 10.08
N ALA A 46 -0.67 15.37 9.87
CA ALA A 46 -1.18 16.34 10.82
C ALA A 46 -2.70 16.12 10.99
N ALA A 47 -3.20 16.31 12.21
CA ALA A 47 -4.64 16.24 12.46
C ALA A 47 -5.38 17.15 11.47
N PRO A 48 -6.50 16.70 10.87
CA PRO A 48 -7.26 17.53 9.95
C PRO A 48 -7.67 18.83 10.65
N ALA A 49 -7.47 19.97 9.98
CA ALA A 49 -8.01 21.23 10.45
C ALA A 49 -9.54 21.13 10.50
N THR A 50 -10.10 21.43 11.68
CA THR A 50 -11.53 21.33 11.96
C THR A 50 -12.30 22.53 11.44
#